data_AF-A0A7H8N7F6-F1
#
_entry.id   AF-A0A7H8N7F6-F1
#
_cell.length_a   1.000
_cell.length_b   1.000
_cell.length_c   1.000
_cell.angle_alpha   90.00
_cell.angle_beta   90.00
_cell.angle_gamma   90.00
#
_symmetry.space_group_name_H-M   'P 1'
#
loop_
_entity.id
_entity.type
_entity.pdbx_description
1 polymer ?
#
loop_
_entity_poly.entity_id
_entity_poly.type
_entity_poly.pdbx_seq_one_letter_code
_entity_poly.pdbx_strand_id
1 'polypeptide(L)'
;MLLLNCSPARELALTALSVRDGSVVSTTSGDLPADQNPSGSYACHDGIGGYPASSALRQMFNEDYTLMAGRIAGPGGVGERAVAFEVRTGLPAGPELESGSPADAPRDSYPVFHEGDLWYIDRAGRLRSRLPENPPESARDRGPAVDADGEPLSEVSFGGGVAWRAKDSDLNESAIHPTGGYIAEHNTVWNQLQLRKRGADRDAGTPLSKSVDYGGNGPRIPRGSTEVPDCSPEFWLDSRELICSHAGKSNAQILRVRFTADLQIVRDVEPLLPETDLPSYGAVPSPDKKQIAFLAERGDKVEVYRQSLRAGSRPVRIAEAPDSGVTYLLGWN
;
A
#
# COMPACT_ATOMS: atom_id res chain seq x y z
N MET A 1 -2.39 -2.69 17.60
CA MET A 1 -1.94 -1.84 16.48
C MET A 1 -0.53 -2.25 16.11
N LEU A 2 -0.20 -2.25 14.83
CA LEU A 2 1.11 -2.67 14.33
C LEU A 2 1.76 -1.54 13.55
N LEU A 3 2.93 -1.10 14.03
CA LEU A 3 3.76 -0.09 13.41
C LEU A 3 4.94 -0.76 12.74
N LEU A 4 5.25 -0.28 11.54
CA LEU A 4 6.52 -0.50 10.90
C LEU A 4 7.33 0.78 10.96
N ASN A 5 8.56 0.70 11.44
CA ASN A 5 9.52 1.78 11.39
C ASN A 5 10.73 1.33 10.56
N CYS A 6 11.09 2.11 9.56
CA CYS A 6 12.29 1.88 8.76
C CYS A 6 13.29 3.00 9.04
N SER A 7 14.39 2.64 9.69
CA SER A 7 15.45 3.58 10.05
C SER A 7 16.38 3.84 8.86
N PRO A 8 17.03 5.04 8.79
CA PRO A 8 18.06 5.31 7.78
C PRO A 8 19.25 4.35 7.84
N ALA A 9 19.46 3.70 9.00
CA ALA A 9 20.48 2.68 9.19
C ALA A 9 20.06 1.28 8.67
N ARG A 10 18.92 1.18 7.98
CA ARG A 10 18.36 -0.07 7.41
C ARG A 10 17.82 -1.05 8.43
N GLU A 11 17.60 -0.59 9.65
CA GLU A 11 16.84 -1.35 10.64
C GLU A 11 15.35 -1.32 10.25
N LEU A 12 14.78 -2.52 10.09
CA LEU A 12 13.35 -2.74 10.00
C LEU A 12 12.83 -3.07 11.39
N ALA A 13 11.98 -2.24 11.97
CA ALA A 13 11.39 -2.47 13.28
C ALA A 13 9.87 -2.58 13.22
N LEU A 14 9.36 -3.77 13.53
CA LEU A 14 7.94 -4.04 13.68
C LEU A 14 7.55 -3.95 15.16
N THR A 15 6.72 -2.96 15.51
CA THR A 15 6.31 -2.70 16.89
C THR A 15 4.80 -2.89 17.05
N ALA A 16 4.41 -3.80 17.93
CA ALA A 16 3.03 -3.97 18.36
C ALA A 16 2.73 -3.03 19.53
N LEU A 17 1.72 -2.17 19.36
CA LEU A 17 1.22 -1.27 20.38
C LEU A 17 -0.13 -1.73 20.92
N SER A 18 -0.30 -1.63 22.23
CA SER A 18 -1.59 -1.72 22.92
C SER A 18 -2.50 -0.60 22.43
N VAL A 19 -3.68 -0.96 21.93
CA VAL A 19 -4.66 0.01 21.43
C VAL A 19 -5.38 0.75 22.55
N ARG A 20 -5.21 0.31 23.80
CA ARG A 20 -5.83 0.89 24.98
C ARG A 20 -5.07 2.13 25.48
N ASP A 21 -3.75 2.01 25.55
CA ASP A 21 -2.87 2.96 26.22
C ASP A 21 -1.57 3.26 25.46
N GLY A 22 -1.36 2.66 24.28
CA GLY A 22 -0.19 2.88 23.45
C GLY A 22 1.10 2.26 23.97
N SER A 23 1.04 1.47 25.04
CA SER A 23 2.21 0.74 25.54
C SER A 23 2.72 -0.25 24.50
N VAL A 24 4.05 -0.37 24.41
CA VAL A 24 4.70 -1.38 23.56
C VAL A 24 4.43 -2.76 24.13
N VAL A 25 3.80 -3.62 23.34
CA VAL A 25 3.55 -5.02 23.67
C VAL A 25 4.74 -5.88 23.26
N SER A 26 5.26 -5.64 22.07
CA SER A 26 6.45 -6.31 21.54
C SER A 26 7.08 -5.48 20.43
N THR A 27 8.39 -5.62 20.28
CA THR A 27 9.14 -5.12 19.12
C THR A 27 9.96 -6.26 18.56
N THR A 28 9.93 -6.41 17.25
CA THR A 28 10.83 -7.29 16.50
C THR A 28 11.56 -6.42 15.49
N SER A 29 12.89 -6.41 15.53
CA SER A 29 13.68 -5.71 14.53
C SER A 29 14.79 -6.57 13.98
N GLY A 30 15.24 -6.21 12.78
CA GLY A 30 16.35 -6.84 12.07
C GLY A 30 16.96 -5.85 11.09
N ASP A 31 18.25 -6.02 10.82
CA ASP A 31 18.98 -5.17 9.87
C ASP A 31 18.90 -5.77 8.47
N LEU A 32 18.45 -4.97 7.52
CA LEU A 32 18.47 -5.39 6.12
C LEU A 32 19.90 -5.31 5.56
N PRO A 33 20.36 -6.31 4.78
CA PRO A 33 21.74 -6.37 4.32
C PRO A 33 22.16 -5.13 3.54
N ALA A 34 23.43 -4.73 3.69
CA ALA A 34 23.87 -3.41 3.27
C ALA A 34 23.93 -3.19 1.73
N ASP A 35 23.98 -4.27 0.97
CA ASP A 35 23.95 -4.36 -0.48
C ASP A 35 22.56 -4.67 -1.03
N GLN A 36 21.60 -4.93 -0.15
CA GLN A 36 20.22 -5.25 -0.49
C GLN A 36 19.40 -4.00 -0.27
N ASN A 37 18.86 -3.49 -1.36
CA ASN A 37 18.02 -2.32 -1.30
C ASN A 37 16.57 -2.76 -1.13
N PRO A 38 16.00 -2.74 0.09
CA PRO A 38 14.57 -2.89 0.25
C PRO A 38 13.82 -1.72 -0.37
N SER A 39 14.47 -0.68 -0.94
CA SER A 39 13.81 0.40 -1.68
C SER A 39 12.96 -0.09 -2.85
N GLY A 40 13.11 -1.36 -3.24
CA GLY A 40 12.20 -1.97 -4.18
C GLY A 40 10.84 -2.37 -3.57
N SER A 41 10.68 -2.24 -2.27
CA SER A 41 9.50 -2.52 -1.49
C SER A 41 9.07 -1.19 -0.85
N TYR A 42 7.82 -0.81 -0.99
CA TYR A 42 7.31 0.53 -0.65
C TYR A 42 7.56 0.97 0.80
N ALA A 43 7.89 0.02 1.68
CA ALA A 43 7.99 0.19 3.11
C ALA A 43 9.20 1.00 3.59
N CYS A 44 10.32 1.07 2.88
CA CYS A 44 11.52 1.73 3.44
C CYS A 44 12.20 2.72 2.48
N HIS A 45 11.45 3.28 1.54
CA HIS A 45 11.97 4.28 0.59
C HIS A 45 12.03 5.69 1.20
N ASP A 46 13.01 6.47 0.73
CA ASP A 46 13.53 7.74 1.22
C ASP A 46 12.64 8.98 0.94
N GLY A 47 11.31 8.80 1.01
CA GLY A 47 10.38 9.92 1.17
C GLY A 47 10.05 10.75 -0.08
N ILE A 48 10.30 10.22 -1.29
CA ILE A 48 9.97 10.91 -2.56
C ILE A 48 8.60 10.47 -3.12
N GLY A 49 8.02 9.37 -2.63
CA GLY A 49 6.68 8.91 -3.00
C GLY A 49 5.66 9.14 -1.87
N GLY A 50 4.38 9.32 -2.24
CA GLY A 50 3.28 9.44 -1.27
C GLY A 50 3.20 8.25 -0.31
N TYR A 51 2.48 8.43 0.80
CA TYR A 51 2.26 7.36 1.76
C TYR A 51 1.44 6.24 1.09
N PRO A 52 1.95 5.00 0.99
CA PRO A 52 1.25 3.93 0.31
C PRO A 52 0.00 3.51 1.09
N ALA A 53 -1.04 3.14 0.36
CA ALA A 53 -2.30 2.66 0.89
C ALA A 53 -2.05 1.53 1.90
N SER A 54 -2.68 1.59 3.07
CA SER A 54 -2.47 0.57 4.10
C SER A 54 -2.77 -0.86 3.64
N SER A 55 -3.71 -1.02 2.70
CA SER A 55 -4.00 -2.32 2.07
C SER A 55 -2.87 -2.86 1.19
N ALA A 56 -2.08 -2.00 0.55
CA ALA A 56 -0.88 -2.39 -0.19
C ALA A 56 0.26 -2.74 0.77
N LEU A 57 0.49 -1.90 1.79
CA LEU A 57 1.48 -2.16 2.85
C LEU A 57 1.25 -3.50 3.55
N ARG A 58 -0.01 -3.85 3.85
CA ARG A 58 -0.35 -5.12 4.50
C ARG A 58 0.11 -6.33 3.70
N GLN A 59 0.01 -6.27 2.37
CA GLN A 59 0.39 -7.36 1.47
C GLN A 59 1.90 -7.50 1.33
N MET A 60 2.69 -6.53 1.79
CA MET A 60 4.13 -6.73 1.88
C MET A 60 4.52 -7.73 2.97
N PHE A 61 3.62 -8.08 3.88
CA PHE A 61 3.89 -9.03 4.95
C PHE A 61 3.06 -10.29 4.78
N ASN A 62 3.61 -11.42 5.19
CA ASN A 62 2.81 -12.65 5.32
C ASN A 62 1.78 -12.50 6.47
N GLU A 63 0.93 -13.51 6.66
CA GLU A 63 -0.22 -13.40 7.57
C GLU A 63 0.19 -13.08 9.02
N ASP A 64 1.27 -13.67 9.51
CA ASP A 64 1.77 -13.52 10.88
C ASP A 64 2.86 -12.46 11.04
N TYR A 65 3.20 -11.72 9.98
CA TYR A 65 4.24 -10.69 9.96
C TYR A 65 5.64 -11.18 10.34
N THR A 66 5.92 -12.47 10.15
CA THR A 66 7.27 -13.02 10.32
C THR A 66 8.14 -12.83 9.07
N LEU A 67 7.51 -12.67 7.90
CA LEU A 67 8.16 -12.44 6.62
C LEU A 67 7.70 -11.14 5.97
N MET A 68 8.63 -10.45 5.32
CA MET A 68 8.39 -9.26 4.50
C MET A 68 8.85 -9.51 3.06
N ALA A 69 8.00 -9.23 2.08
CA ALA A 69 8.32 -9.32 0.68
C ALA A 69 9.24 -8.15 0.28
N GLY A 70 10.26 -8.45 -0.51
CA GLY A 70 11.14 -7.42 -1.05
C GLY A 70 12.02 -7.96 -2.17
N ARG A 71 13.02 -7.18 -2.56
CA ARG A 71 13.88 -7.49 -3.69
C ARG A 71 15.35 -7.47 -3.26
N ILE A 72 16.15 -8.32 -3.90
CA ILE A 72 17.61 -8.30 -3.79
C ILE A 72 18.24 -8.19 -5.16
N ALA A 73 19.49 -7.72 -5.22
CA ALA A 73 20.24 -7.72 -6.46
C ALA A 73 20.40 -9.15 -6.99
N GLY A 74 20.25 -9.30 -8.31
CA GLY A 74 20.52 -10.57 -8.97
C GLY A 74 22.02 -10.90 -9.02
N PRO A 75 22.40 -12.05 -9.61
CA PRO A 75 23.78 -12.48 -9.72
C PRO A 75 24.70 -11.42 -10.33
N GLY A 76 25.87 -11.20 -9.70
CA GLY A 76 26.81 -10.16 -10.13
C GLY A 76 26.34 -8.73 -9.89
N GLY A 77 25.30 -8.53 -9.06
CA GLY A 77 24.70 -7.22 -8.81
C GLY A 77 23.78 -6.73 -9.92
N VAL A 78 23.43 -7.58 -10.88
CA VAL A 78 22.63 -7.22 -12.06
C VAL A 78 21.20 -7.73 -11.89
N GLY A 79 20.24 -6.86 -12.17
CA GLY A 79 18.82 -7.17 -12.07
C GLY A 79 18.33 -7.26 -10.62
N GLU A 80 17.08 -7.68 -10.47
CA GLU A 80 16.40 -7.76 -9.17
C GLU A 80 15.63 -9.07 -9.07
N ARG A 81 15.67 -9.68 -7.89
CA ARG A 81 15.00 -10.95 -7.61
C ARG A 81 14.02 -10.77 -6.45
N ALA A 82 12.82 -11.33 -6.60
CA ALA A 82 11.81 -11.34 -5.55
C ALA A 82 12.21 -12.32 -4.45
N VAL A 83 12.18 -11.85 -3.20
CA VAL A 83 12.51 -12.65 -2.02
C VAL A 83 11.60 -12.28 -0.84
N ALA A 84 11.56 -13.17 0.15
CA ALA A 84 10.98 -12.87 1.45
C ALA A 84 12.12 -12.67 2.46
N PHE A 85 12.00 -11.70 3.35
CA PHE A 85 12.94 -11.39 4.41
C PHE A 85 12.34 -11.80 5.75
N GLU A 86 13.08 -12.52 6.58
CA GLU A 86 12.70 -12.72 7.97
C GLU A 86 12.77 -11.39 8.73
N VAL A 87 11.64 -10.91 9.24
CA VAL A 87 11.55 -9.60 9.91
C VAL A 87 12.49 -9.49 11.12
N ARG A 88 12.74 -10.60 11.81
CA ARG A 88 13.61 -10.66 13.01
C ARG A 88 15.10 -10.61 12.69
N THR A 89 15.53 -11.13 11.55
CA THR A 89 16.95 -11.26 11.22
C THR A 89 17.37 -10.35 10.08
N GLY A 90 16.40 -9.84 9.30
CA GLY A 90 16.61 -9.13 8.06
C GLY A 90 17.13 -10.01 6.93
N LEU A 91 17.32 -11.32 7.15
CA LEU A 91 17.93 -12.22 6.17
C LEU A 91 16.87 -12.77 5.19
N PRO A 92 17.26 -13.02 3.92
CA PRO A 92 16.43 -13.75 2.97
C PRO A 92 15.98 -15.12 3.51
N ALA A 93 14.69 -15.40 3.43
CA ALA A 93 14.11 -16.71 3.68
C ALA A 93 14.17 -17.57 2.41
N GLY A 94 14.49 -18.85 2.59
CA GLY A 94 14.58 -19.85 1.52
C GLY A 94 16.01 -20.22 1.14
N PRO A 95 16.19 -21.04 0.10
CA PRO A 95 17.50 -21.55 -0.29
C PRO A 95 18.43 -20.41 -0.70
N GLU A 96 19.71 -20.59 -0.41
CA GLU A 96 20.75 -19.73 -0.98
C GLU A 96 20.60 -19.71 -2.49
N LEU A 97 20.64 -18.50 -3.03
CA LEU A 97 20.45 -18.28 -4.44
C LEU A 97 21.78 -18.45 -5.15
N GLU A 98 21.89 -19.48 -5.98
CA GLU A 98 23.11 -19.72 -6.75
C GLU A 98 23.44 -18.53 -7.66
N SER A 99 24.75 -18.30 -7.83
CA SER A 99 25.28 -17.31 -8.74
C SER A 99 24.99 -17.71 -10.20
N GLY A 100 24.07 -17.00 -10.84
CA GLY A 100 23.83 -17.06 -12.28
C GLY A 100 24.73 -16.12 -13.10
N SER A 101 24.64 -16.23 -14.42
CA SER A 101 25.24 -15.26 -15.35
C SER A 101 24.48 -13.92 -15.32
N PRO A 102 25.16 -12.75 -15.43
CA PRO A 102 24.48 -11.46 -15.58
C PRO A 102 23.51 -11.37 -16.76
N ALA A 103 23.69 -12.18 -17.81
CA ALA A 103 22.78 -12.23 -18.95
C ALA A 103 21.38 -12.76 -18.58
N ASP A 104 21.34 -13.65 -17.58
CA ASP A 104 20.15 -14.29 -17.02
C ASP A 104 19.64 -13.53 -15.78
N ALA A 105 20.10 -12.29 -15.60
CA ALA A 105 19.70 -11.47 -14.47
C ALA A 105 18.15 -11.35 -14.41
N PRO A 106 17.56 -11.70 -13.25
CA PRO A 106 16.13 -11.57 -13.04
C PRO A 106 15.73 -10.09 -13.05
N ARG A 107 14.47 -9.82 -13.33
CA ARG A 107 13.89 -8.49 -13.21
C ARG A 107 12.52 -8.63 -12.55
N ASP A 108 12.53 -9.27 -11.40
CA ASP A 108 11.35 -9.52 -10.61
C ASP A 108 10.93 -8.22 -9.94
N SER A 109 9.68 -7.84 -10.11
CA SER A 109 9.18 -6.55 -9.67
C SER A 109 8.11 -6.67 -8.58
N TYR A 110 8.16 -5.72 -7.64
CA TYR A 110 7.21 -5.45 -6.55
C TYR A 110 6.52 -6.70 -5.95
N PRO A 111 7.29 -7.55 -5.26
CA PRO A 111 6.73 -8.75 -4.69
C PRO A 111 5.79 -8.46 -3.53
N VAL A 112 4.75 -9.28 -3.42
CA VAL A 112 3.74 -9.23 -2.36
C VAL A 112 3.39 -10.63 -1.88
N PHE A 113 2.86 -10.74 -0.67
CA PHE A 113 2.27 -11.95 -0.13
C PHE A 113 0.79 -12.03 -0.46
N HIS A 114 0.35 -13.20 -0.92
CA HIS A 114 -1.06 -13.55 -1.04
C HIS A 114 -1.26 -15.05 -0.87
N GLU A 115 -2.14 -15.45 0.05
CA GLU A 115 -2.42 -16.85 0.39
C GLU A 115 -1.16 -17.66 0.74
N GLY A 116 -0.20 -17.03 1.43
CA GLY A 116 1.06 -17.64 1.87
C GLY A 116 2.17 -17.70 0.79
N ASP A 117 1.81 -17.51 -0.48
CA ASP A 117 2.77 -17.42 -1.58
C ASP A 117 3.39 -16.01 -1.66
N LEU A 118 4.65 -15.95 -2.09
CA LEU A 118 5.30 -14.76 -2.63
C LEU A 118 4.97 -14.63 -4.11
N TRP A 119 4.25 -13.58 -4.47
CA TRP A 119 3.84 -13.22 -5.83
C TRP A 119 4.69 -12.09 -6.37
N TYR A 120 5.01 -12.13 -7.66
CA TYR A 120 5.80 -11.11 -8.34
C TYR A 120 5.61 -11.19 -9.85
N ILE A 121 6.01 -10.15 -10.58
CA ILE A 121 6.08 -10.19 -12.04
C ILE A 121 7.53 -10.36 -12.45
N ASP A 122 7.83 -11.33 -13.31
CA ASP A 122 9.19 -11.58 -13.78
C ASP A 122 9.56 -10.74 -15.01
N ARG A 123 10.84 -10.83 -15.42
CA ARG A 123 11.39 -10.12 -16.59
C ARG A 123 10.60 -10.32 -17.88
N ALA A 124 9.94 -11.46 -18.05
CA ALA A 124 9.17 -11.80 -19.24
C ALA A 124 7.73 -11.28 -19.17
N GLY A 125 7.39 -10.48 -18.15
CA GLY A 125 6.03 -10.02 -17.92
C GLY A 125 5.12 -11.19 -17.58
N ARG A 126 5.60 -12.20 -16.83
CA ARG A 126 4.77 -13.30 -16.33
C ARG A 126 4.49 -13.07 -14.86
N LEU A 127 3.22 -13.23 -14.47
CA LEU A 127 2.88 -13.30 -13.06
C LEU A 127 3.35 -14.66 -12.52
N ARG A 128 4.14 -14.61 -11.46
CA ARG A 128 4.73 -15.79 -10.80
C ARG A 128 4.28 -15.84 -9.34
N SER A 129 4.25 -17.04 -8.79
CA SER A 129 4.02 -17.25 -7.36
C SER A 129 4.83 -18.46 -6.86
N ARG A 130 5.44 -18.37 -5.69
CA ARG A 130 6.10 -19.50 -5.02
C ARG A 130 5.96 -19.38 -3.51
N LEU A 131 6.08 -20.51 -2.81
CA LEU A 131 6.33 -20.45 -1.37
C LEU A 131 7.73 -19.83 -1.13
N PRO A 132 7.91 -18.99 -0.10
CA PRO A 132 9.19 -18.35 0.21
C PRO A 132 10.37 -19.31 0.30
N GLU A 133 10.16 -20.48 0.91
CA GLU A 133 11.14 -21.53 1.13
C GLU A 133 11.52 -22.31 -0.13
N ASN A 134 10.78 -22.15 -1.22
CA ASN A 134 11.06 -22.88 -2.46
C ASN A 134 11.97 -22.05 -3.39
N PRO A 135 12.86 -22.68 -4.16
CA PRO A 135 13.75 -21.96 -5.07
C PRO A 135 12.96 -21.25 -6.20
N PRO A 136 13.47 -20.16 -6.80
CA PRO A 136 12.77 -19.40 -7.85
C PRO A 136 12.32 -20.24 -9.05
N GLU A 137 13.07 -21.29 -9.40
CA GLU A 137 12.79 -22.21 -10.50
C GLU A 137 11.51 -23.03 -10.28
N SER A 138 11.06 -23.14 -9.02
CA SER A 138 9.80 -23.79 -8.65
C SER A 138 8.57 -22.88 -8.83
N ALA A 139 8.76 -21.61 -9.21
CA ALA A 139 7.68 -20.66 -9.30
C ALA A 139 6.61 -21.09 -10.31
N ARG A 140 5.36 -21.05 -9.85
CA ARG A 140 4.19 -21.35 -10.67
C ARG A 140 3.92 -20.19 -11.62
N ASP A 141 3.72 -20.49 -12.89
CA ASP A 141 3.22 -19.53 -13.87
C ASP A 141 1.74 -19.25 -13.65
N ARG A 142 1.37 -17.98 -13.50
CA ARG A 142 0.00 -17.51 -13.26
C ARG A 142 -0.55 -16.74 -14.45
N GLY A 143 0.17 -16.74 -15.58
CA GLY A 143 -0.23 -16.12 -16.82
C GLY A 143 0.52 -14.81 -17.11
N PRO A 144 0.19 -14.17 -18.24
CA PRO A 144 0.82 -12.91 -18.63
C PRO A 144 0.44 -11.77 -17.68
N ALA A 145 1.37 -10.87 -17.44
CA ALA A 145 1.25 -9.61 -16.74
C ALA A 145 1.86 -8.51 -17.62
N VAL A 146 1.21 -8.30 -18.77
CA VAL A 146 1.55 -7.28 -19.75
C VAL A 146 0.35 -6.36 -19.98
N ASP A 147 0.59 -5.14 -20.43
CA ASP A 147 -0.46 -4.22 -20.85
C ASP A 147 -1.02 -4.57 -22.25
N ALA A 148 -1.88 -3.70 -22.80
CA ALA A 148 -2.50 -3.91 -24.11
C ALA A 148 -1.49 -3.92 -25.27
N ASP A 149 -0.34 -3.25 -25.10
CA ASP A 149 0.73 -3.20 -26.09
C ASP A 149 1.72 -4.38 -25.94
N GLY A 150 1.53 -5.21 -24.92
CA GLY A 150 2.39 -6.35 -24.62
C GLY A 150 3.61 -6.00 -23.77
N GLU A 151 3.67 -4.78 -23.23
CA GLU A 151 4.77 -4.36 -22.36
C GLU A 151 4.59 -4.93 -20.95
N PRO A 152 5.66 -5.41 -20.30
CA PRO A 152 5.61 -5.92 -18.94
C PRO A 152 5.06 -4.89 -17.94
N LEU A 153 4.05 -5.31 -17.18
CA LEU A 153 3.61 -4.61 -15.98
C LEU A 153 4.65 -4.83 -14.87
N SER A 154 4.71 -3.93 -13.90
CA SER A 154 5.71 -3.99 -12.83
C SER A 154 5.09 -4.36 -11.49
N GLU A 155 3.79 -4.14 -11.27
CA GLU A 155 3.21 -4.25 -9.94
C GLU A 155 2.10 -5.29 -9.87
N VAL A 156 1.96 -5.93 -8.71
CA VAL A 156 0.83 -6.79 -8.40
C VAL A 156 0.31 -6.52 -6.99
N SER A 157 -1.01 -6.51 -6.84
CA SER A 157 -1.69 -6.41 -5.55
C SER A 157 -3.02 -7.17 -5.63
N PHE A 158 -3.61 -7.51 -4.49
CA PHE A 158 -4.77 -8.38 -4.40
C PHE A 158 -5.93 -7.73 -3.67
N GLY A 159 -7.14 -8.03 -4.14
CA GLY A 159 -8.38 -7.79 -3.40
C GLY A 159 -9.40 -8.86 -3.79
N GLY A 160 -10.11 -9.43 -2.81
CA GLY A 160 -11.08 -10.50 -3.07
C GLY A 160 -10.50 -11.74 -3.75
N GLY A 161 -9.22 -12.08 -3.49
CA GLY A 161 -8.53 -13.20 -4.15
C GLY A 161 -8.13 -12.94 -5.60
N VAL A 162 -8.27 -11.70 -6.07
CA VAL A 162 -8.03 -11.33 -7.46
C VAL A 162 -6.78 -10.46 -7.57
N ALA A 163 -5.85 -10.87 -8.42
CA ALA A 163 -4.68 -10.07 -8.78
C ALA A 163 -5.07 -8.86 -9.66
N TRP A 164 -4.67 -7.69 -9.21
CA TRP A 164 -4.57 -6.44 -9.96
C TRP A 164 -3.12 -6.21 -10.33
N ARG A 165 -2.90 -5.71 -11.55
CA ARG A 165 -1.57 -5.50 -12.11
C ARG A 165 -1.51 -4.10 -12.69
N ALA A 166 -0.40 -3.41 -12.52
CA ALA A 166 -0.21 -2.06 -13.04
C ALA A 166 1.24 -1.79 -13.43
N LYS A 167 1.45 -0.64 -14.07
CA LYS A 167 2.76 -0.13 -14.46
C LYS A 167 3.21 0.89 -13.40
N ASP A 168 4.52 1.10 -13.29
CA ASP A 168 5.16 2.28 -12.66
C ASP A 168 4.48 2.85 -11.38
N SER A 169 4.51 2.16 -10.23
CA SER A 169 4.05 2.69 -8.91
C SER A 169 2.57 3.03 -8.76
N ASP A 170 1.73 2.72 -9.75
CA ASP A 170 0.32 3.04 -9.75
C ASP A 170 -0.49 2.36 -8.62
N LEU A 171 -0.06 1.20 -8.11
CA LEU A 171 -0.78 0.48 -7.06
C LEU A 171 -0.50 1.01 -5.64
N ASN A 172 0.46 1.92 -5.47
CA ASN A 172 0.79 2.46 -4.15
C ASN A 172 -0.31 3.32 -3.57
N GLU A 173 -0.90 4.15 -4.41
CA GLU A 173 -1.95 5.08 -4.03
C GLU A 173 -3.31 4.51 -4.46
N SER A 174 -3.49 3.22 -4.19
CA SER A 174 -4.65 2.46 -4.64
C SER A 174 -5.23 1.57 -3.55
N ALA A 175 -6.56 1.50 -3.51
CA ALA A 175 -7.31 0.59 -2.66
C ALA A 175 -8.19 -0.33 -3.52
N ILE A 176 -7.87 -1.61 -3.55
CA ILE A 176 -8.66 -2.62 -4.29
C ILE A 176 -9.92 -2.95 -3.49
N HIS A 177 -11.07 -2.90 -4.16
CA HIS A 177 -12.36 -3.23 -3.57
C HIS A 177 -12.39 -4.68 -3.04
N PRO A 178 -13.09 -5.00 -1.94
CA PRO A 178 -13.08 -6.35 -1.35
C PRO A 178 -13.54 -7.48 -2.27
N THR A 179 -14.26 -7.17 -3.35
CA THR A 179 -14.66 -8.16 -4.37
C THR A 179 -13.61 -8.38 -5.46
N GLY A 180 -12.56 -7.56 -5.50
CA GLY A 180 -11.56 -7.55 -6.58
C GLY A 180 -12.08 -6.99 -7.90
N GLY A 181 -13.34 -6.56 -7.98
CA GLY A 181 -13.96 -6.07 -9.22
C GLY A 181 -13.65 -4.61 -9.56
N TYR A 182 -13.15 -3.84 -8.59
CA TYR A 182 -12.88 -2.41 -8.72
C TYR A 182 -11.59 -2.04 -7.97
N ILE A 183 -10.97 -0.95 -8.41
CA ILE A 183 -9.86 -0.30 -7.72
C ILE A 183 -10.17 1.20 -7.62
N ALA A 184 -10.02 1.77 -6.43
CA ALA A 184 -9.94 3.21 -6.27
C ALA A 184 -8.46 3.58 -6.35
N GLU A 185 -8.09 4.52 -7.21
CA GLU A 185 -6.68 4.86 -7.48
C GLU A 185 -6.55 6.34 -7.83
N HIS A 186 -5.36 6.89 -7.62
CA HIS A 186 -5.00 8.18 -8.16
C HIS A 186 -4.53 8.03 -9.62
N ASN A 187 -5.26 8.64 -10.55
CA ASN A 187 -4.87 8.68 -11.96
C ASN A 187 -3.86 9.80 -12.17
N THR A 188 -2.61 9.44 -12.40
CA THR A 188 -1.51 10.39 -12.61
C THR A 188 -1.58 11.15 -13.94
N VAL A 189 -2.29 10.63 -14.96
CA VAL A 189 -2.48 11.32 -16.24
C VAL A 189 -3.40 12.53 -16.06
N TRP A 190 -4.51 12.34 -15.36
CA TRP A 190 -5.51 13.39 -15.13
C TRP A 190 -5.36 14.11 -13.78
N ASN A 191 -4.40 13.65 -12.95
CA ASN A 191 -4.20 14.05 -11.56
C ASN A 191 -5.52 14.13 -10.78
N GLN A 192 -6.21 12.98 -10.71
CA GLN A 192 -7.52 12.86 -10.06
C GLN A 192 -7.72 11.49 -9.44
N LEU A 193 -8.51 11.43 -8.38
CA LEU A 193 -9.04 10.19 -7.83
C LEU A 193 -10.07 9.60 -8.80
N GLN A 194 -9.95 8.31 -9.10
CA GLN A 194 -10.91 7.58 -9.92
C GLN A 194 -11.26 6.21 -9.35
N LEU A 195 -12.40 5.67 -9.78
CA LEU A 195 -12.78 4.27 -9.58
C LEU A 195 -12.70 3.54 -10.92
N ARG A 196 -11.82 2.57 -11.05
CA ARG A 196 -11.67 1.77 -12.27
C ARG A 196 -12.22 0.37 -12.08
N LYS A 197 -13.01 -0.08 -13.05
CA LYS A 197 -13.51 -1.46 -13.10
C LYS A 197 -12.43 -2.39 -13.62
N ARG A 198 -12.39 -3.62 -13.10
CA ARG A 198 -11.44 -4.63 -13.56
C ARG A 198 -11.57 -4.86 -15.08
N GLY A 199 -10.42 -4.87 -15.75
CA GLY A 199 -10.33 -5.07 -17.20
C GLY A 199 -10.66 -3.84 -18.03
N ALA A 200 -11.04 -2.72 -17.41
CA ALA A 200 -11.11 -1.44 -18.10
C ALA A 200 -9.69 -0.87 -18.29
N ASP A 201 -9.52 -0.13 -19.37
CA ASP A 201 -8.32 0.66 -19.64
C ASP A 201 -8.08 1.66 -18.50
N ARG A 202 -6.81 2.02 -18.29
CA ARG A 202 -6.38 2.95 -17.22
C ARG A 202 -7.15 4.28 -17.26
N ASP A 203 -7.36 4.81 -18.46
CA ASP A 203 -8.03 6.10 -18.68
C ASP A 203 -9.56 5.99 -18.73
N ALA A 204 -10.10 4.77 -18.67
CA ALA A 204 -11.54 4.51 -18.63
C ALA A 204 -12.11 4.46 -17.20
N GLY A 205 -11.35 4.96 -16.21
CA GLY A 205 -11.81 5.10 -14.83
C GLY A 205 -12.95 6.12 -14.69
N THR A 206 -13.82 5.89 -13.72
CA THR A 206 -14.87 6.86 -13.35
C THR A 206 -14.29 7.90 -12.40
N PRO A 207 -14.19 9.18 -12.79
CA PRO A 207 -13.62 10.23 -11.94
C PRO A 207 -14.46 10.47 -10.68
N LEU A 208 -13.79 10.60 -9.54
CA LEU A 208 -14.39 10.89 -8.24
C LEU A 208 -14.04 12.30 -7.75
N SER A 209 -12.84 12.79 -8.09
CA SER A 209 -12.41 14.17 -7.85
C SER A 209 -12.27 14.96 -9.16
N LYS A 210 -12.09 16.27 -9.06
CA LYS A 210 -11.81 17.10 -10.24
C LYS A 210 -10.39 16.84 -10.75
N SER A 211 -10.26 16.71 -12.07
CA SER A 211 -8.96 16.78 -12.75
C SER A 211 -8.31 18.15 -12.55
N VAL A 212 -7.01 18.12 -12.26
CA VAL A 212 -6.16 19.33 -12.13
C VAL A 212 -5.45 19.65 -13.46
N ASP A 213 -5.70 18.87 -14.51
CA ASP A 213 -4.96 18.98 -15.75
C ASP A 213 -5.24 20.29 -16.53
N TYR A 214 -4.22 20.81 -17.20
CA TYR A 214 -4.05 22.22 -17.62
C TYR A 214 -5.07 22.77 -18.64
N GLY A 215 -6.06 21.99 -19.07
CA GLY A 215 -7.06 22.37 -20.06
C GLY A 215 -8.52 22.19 -19.67
N GLY A 216 -8.83 21.66 -18.47
CA GLY A 216 -10.21 21.41 -18.04
C GLY A 216 -10.99 20.39 -18.89
N ASN A 217 -10.29 19.62 -19.74
CA ASN A 217 -10.87 18.62 -20.65
C ASN A 217 -10.87 17.21 -20.07
N GLY A 218 -10.51 17.04 -18.79
CA GLY A 218 -10.50 15.75 -18.13
C GLY A 218 -11.90 15.12 -18.03
N PRO A 219 -11.98 13.80 -17.76
CA PRO A 219 -13.23 13.11 -17.49
C PRO A 219 -14.05 13.84 -16.41
N ARG A 220 -15.36 13.94 -16.63
CA ARG A 220 -16.25 14.64 -15.68
C ARG A 220 -16.79 13.69 -14.64
N ILE A 221 -16.80 14.15 -13.39
CA ILE A 221 -17.48 13.47 -12.27
C ILE A 221 -18.92 13.14 -12.68
N PRO A 222 -19.40 11.90 -12.45
CA PRO A 222 -20.76 11.50 -12.79
C PRO A 222 -21.82 12.46 -12.25
N ARG A 223 -22.83 12.76 -13.06
CA ARG A 223 -23.92 13.64 -12.66
C ARG A 223 -24.65 13.06 -11.45
N GLY A 224 -24.77 13.86 -10.38
CA GLY A 224 -25.41 13.46 -9.13
C GLY A 224 -24.46 12.92 -8.08
N SER A 225 -23.16 12.77 -8.40
CA SER A 225 -22.14 12.49 -7.39
C SER A 225 -21.75 13.75 -6.61
N THR A 226 -21.51 13.56 -5.32
CA THR A 226 -20.75 14.50 -4.50
C THR A 226 -19.29 14.45 -4.92
N GLU A 227 -18.70 15.62 -5.18
CA GLU A 227 -17.28 15.74 -5.52
C GLU A 227 -16.41 15.32 -4.33
N VAL A 228 -15.48 14.40 -4.57
CA VAL A 228 -14.48 14.03 -3.57
C VAL A 228 -13.32 15.02 -3.68
N PRO A 229 -12.91 15.69 -2.60
CA PRO A 229 -11.64 16.42 -2.58
C PRO A 229 -10.49 15.51 -2.99
N ASP A 230 -9.43 16.08 -3.53
CA ASP A 230 -8.27 15.27 -3.90
C ASP A 230 -7.73 14.49 -2.69
N CYS A 231 -7.59 13.16 -2.81
CA CYS A 231 -7.14 12.29 -1.72
C CYS A 231 -6.58 10.97 -2.26
N SER A 232 -5.69 10.36 -1.49
CA SER A 232 -5.11 9.05 -1.76
C SER A 232 -5.96 7.95 -1.10
N PRO A 233 -6.46 6.96 -1.85
CA PRO A 233 -7.17 5.80 -1.32
C PRO A 233 -6.32 5.02 -0.30
N GLU A 234 -6.92 4.63 0.82
CA GLU A 234 -6.22 3.85 1.86
C GLU A 234 -6.74 2.41 1.90
N PHE A 235 -8.05 2.27 2.16
CA PHE A 235 -8.71 0.97 2.23
C PHE A 235 -10.24 1.11 2.12
N TRP A 236 -10.90 0.00 1.78
CA TRP A 236 -12.35 -0.12 1.82
C TRP A 236 -12.82 -0.57 3.20
N LEU A 237 -13.64 0.24 3.87
CA LEU A 237 -14.25 -0.12 5.14
C LEU A 237 -15.27 -1.24 4.93
N ASP A 238 -16.05 -1.16 3.86
CA ASP A 238 -16.95 -2.21 3.39
C ASP A 238 -17.12 -2.17 1.86
N SER A 239 -18.15 -2.81 1.32
CA SER A 239 -18.42 -2.85 -0.13
C SER A 239 -18.90 -1.53 -0.75
N ARG A 240 -19.02 -0.45 0.04
CA ARG A 240 -19.59 0.84 -0.38
C ARG A 240 -18.93 2.04 0.29
N GLU A 241 -18.07 1.84 1.28
CA GLU A 241 -17.37 2.91 1.96
C GLU A 241 -15.86 2.79 1.75
N LEU A 242 -15.27 3.81 1.14
CA LEU A 242 -13.83 3.97 0.96
C LEU A 242 -13.31 4.98 1.98
N ILE A 243 -12.18 4.67 2.60
CA ILE A 243 -11.40 5.63 3.36
C ILE A 243 -10.26 6.14 2.48
N CYS A 244 -10.10 7.45 2.42
CA CYS A 244 -8.95 8.09 1.78
C CYS A 244 -8.32 9.12 2.73
N SER A 245 -7.02 9.37 2.55
CA SER A 245 -6.26 10.38 3.27
C SER A 245 -5.77 11.43 2.29
N HIS A 246 -5.79 12.70 2.68
CA HIS A 246 -5.23 13.75 1.84
C HIS A 246 -3.71 13.78 2.01
N ALA A 247 -2.96 13.48 0.94
CA ALA A 247 -1.50 13.47 0.93
C ALA A 247 -0.85 14.87 0.94
N GLY A 248 -1.65 15.95 0.97
CA GLY A 248 -1.16 17.32 1.02
C GLY A 248 -0.84 17.82 2.43
N LYS A 249 0.22 18.64 2.56
CA LYS A 249 0.61 19.29 3.82
C LYS A 249 -0.39 20.32 4.36
N SER A 250 -1.30 20.80 3.52
CA SER A 250 -2.36 21.74 3.91
C SER A 250 -3.71 21.03 3.94
N ASN A 251 -4.42 21.11 5.06
CA ASN A 251 -5.75 20.51 5.25
C ASN A 251 -5.77 18.97 5.15
N ALA A 252 -4.77 18.27 5.70
CA ALA A 252 -4.79 16.81 5.70
C ALA A 252 -6.02 16.30 6.45
N GLN A 253 -6.92 15.67 5.70
CA GLN A 253 -8.16 15.11 6.22
C GLN A 253 -8.20 13.63 5.88
N ILE A 254 -8.76 12.85 6.80
CA ILE A 254 -9.17 11.48 6.51
C ILE A 254 -10.65 11.55 6.16
N LEU A 255 -10.99 11.16 4.95
CA LEU A 255 -12.34 11.24 4.41
C LEU A 255 -12.94 9.85 4.36
N ARG A 256 -14.23 9.76 4.67
CA ARG A 256 -15.08 8.62 4.31
C ARG A 256 -15.89 8.98 3.08
N VAL A 257 -15.68 8.22 2.01
CA VAL A 257 -16.41 8.35 0.74
C VAL A 257 -17.44 7.24 0.66
N ARG A 258 -18.72 7.60 0.52
CA ARG A 258 -19.83 6.65 0.45
C ARG A 258 -20.38 6.55 -0.95
N PHE A 259 -20.46 5.35 -1.48
CA PHE A 259 -20.97 5.08 -2.81
C PHE A 259 -22.43 4.60 -2.81
N THR A 260 -23.08 4.70 -3.96
CA THR A 260 -24.29 3.92 -4.26
C THR A 260 -23.96 2.42 -4.32
N ALA A 261 -24.99 1.58 -4.29
CA ALA A 261 -24.84 0.13 -4.27
C ALA A 261 -24.11 -0.45 -5.49
N ASP A 262 -24.20 0.23 -6.63
CA ASP A 262 -23.57 -0.11 -7.90
C ASP A 262 -22.21 0.57 -8.10
N LEU A 263 -21.73 1.31 -7.09
CA LEU A 263 -20.49 2.08 -7.10
C LEU A 263 -20.39 3.15 -8.20
N GLN A 264 -21.51 3.54 -8.82
CA GLN A 264 -21.50 4.50 -9.93
C GLN A 264 -21.54 5.96 -9.46
N ILE A 265 -22.05 6.21 -8.27
CA ILE A 265 -22.27 7.56 -7.74
C ILE A 265 -21.68 7.66 -6.34
N VAL A 266 -20.97 8.75 -6.05
CA VAL A 266 -20.59 9.13 -4.69
C VAL A 266 -21.77 9.84 -4.05
N ARG A 267 -22.38 9.22 -3.04
CA ARG A 267 -23.54 9.79 -2.33
C ARG A 267 -23.15 10.90 -1.37
N ASP A 268 -22.03 10.72 -0.69
CA ASP A 268 -21.63 11.55 0.44
C ASP A 268 -20.12 11.44 0.68
N VAL A 269 -19.53 12.52 1.18
CA VAL A 269 -18.13 12.61 1.58
C VAL A 269 -18.09 13.25 2.97
N GLU A 270 -17.62 12.50 3.95
CA GLU A 270 -17.61 12.92 5.35
C GLU A 270 -16.16 13.03 5.86
N PRO A 271 -15.71 14.21 6.32
CA PRO A 271 -14.48 14.32 7.09
C PRO A 271 -14.59 13.56 8.42
N LEU A 272 -13.65 12.67 8.68
CA LEU A 272 -13.62 11.87 9.92
C LEU A 272 -12.87 12.55 11.06
N LEU A 273 -12.08 13.58 10.74
CA LEU A 273 -11.31 14.36 11.69
C LEU A 273 -11.88 15.78 11.78
N PRO A 274 -11.72 16.48 12.91
CA PRO A 274 -11.93 17.92 12.96
C PRO A 274 -11.03 18.63 11.94
N GLU A 275 -11.43 19.84 11.53
CA GLU A 275 -10.54 20.72 10.77
C GLU A 275 -9.33 21.08 11.65
N THR A 276 -8.15 20.66 11.21
CA THR A 276 -6.86 20.94 11.87
C THR A 276 -5.77 21.09 10.82
N ASP A 277 -4.70 21.79 11.19
CA ASP A 277 -3.49 21.91 10.37
C ASP A 277 -2.51 20.74 10.59
N LEU A 278 -2.94 19.65 11.25
CA LEU A 278 -2.07 18.49 11.52
C LEU A 278 -2.10 17.54 10.32
N PRO A 279 -0.99 17.35 9.59
CA PRO A 279 -0.89 16.33 8.54
C PRO A 279 -1.27 14.97 9.11
N SER A 280 -2.25 14.29 8.52
CA SER A 280 -2.81 13.03 9.00
C SER A 280 -2.94 12.02 7.87
N TYR A 281 -2.40 10.82 8.04
CA TYR A 281 -2.28 9.82 6.97
C TYR A 281 -2.22 8.38 7.50
N GLY A 282 -2.16 7.40 6.59
CA GLY A 282 -1.89 6.00 6.92
C GLY A 282 -2.98 5.36 7.76
N ALA A 283 -4.23 5.63 7.40
CA ALA A 283 -5.36 5.13 8.15
C ALA A 283 -5.45 3.60 8.05
N VAL A 284 -5.73 2.93 9.16
CA VAL A 284 -6.01 1.49 9.24
C VAL A 284 -7.31 1.22 10.00
N PRO A 285 -8.16 0.28 9.54
CA PRO A 285 -9.40 -0.05 10.24
C PRO A 285 -9.13 -0.95 11.45
N SER A 286 -9.88 -0.71 12.52
CA SER A 286 -10.05 -1.70 13.60
C SER A 286 -10.73 -2.98 13.10
N PRO A 287 -10.54 -4.14 13.77
CA PRO A 287 -11.14 -5.41 13.36
C PRO A 287 -12.67 -5.37 13.24
N ASP A 288 -13.34 -4.63 14.12
CA ASP A 288 -14.80 -4.47 14.10
C ASP A 288 -15.29 -3.36 13.17
N LYS A 289 -14.36 -2.65 12.51
CA LYS A 289 -14.60 -1.56 11.56
C LYS A 289 -15.40 -0.40 12.17
N LYS A 290 -15.36 -0.21 13.49
CA LYS A 290 -16.02 0.92 14.17
C LYS A 290 -15.06 2.03 14.55
N GLN A 291 -13.78 1.82 14.34
CA GLN A 291 -12.71 2.76 14.62
C GLN A 291 -11.63 2.67 13.55
N ILE A 292 -10.83 3.72 13.43
CA ILE A 292 -9.59 3.73 12.66
C ILE A 292 -8.44 4.17 13.57
N ALA A 293 -7.24 3.70 13.25
CA ALA A 293 -6.00 4.31 13.73
C ALA A 293 -5.34 5.05 12.56
N PHE A 294 -4.58 6.10 12.86
CA PHE A 294 -3.88 6.89 11.85
C PHE A 294 -2.64 7.56 12.46
N LEU A 295 -1.75 8.02 11.59
CA LEU A 295 -0.57 8.78 11.96
C LEU A 295 -0.86 10.28 11.79
N ALA A 296 -0.33 11.09 12.68
CA ALA A 296 -0.36 12.54 12.54
C ALA A 296 0.99 13.17 12.88
N GLU A 297 1.38 14.18 12.11
CA GLU A 297 2.61 14.94 12.33
C GLU A 297 2.37 16.15 13.22
N ARG A 298 3.21 16.30 14.25
CA ARG A 298 3.24 17.45 15.14
C ARG A 298 4.66 17.92 15.34
N GLY A 299 5.06 18.94 14.57
CA GLY A 299 6.44 19.42 14.57
C GLY A 299 7.35 18.38 13.93
N ASP A 300 8.33 17.90 14.68
CA ASP A 300 9.28 16.85 14.30
C ASP A 300 8.83 15.44 14.68
N LYS A 301 7.67 15.31 15.35
CA LYS A 301 7.17 14.04 15.87
C LYS A 301 6.02 13.48 15.04
N VAL A 302 6.02 12.16 14.92
CA VAL A 302 4.86 11.40 14.43
C VAL A 302 4.13 10.82 15.64
N GLU A 303 2.82 11.01 15.70
CA GLU A 303 1.95 10.53 16.77
C GLU A 303 0.92 9.54 16.23
N VAL A 304 0.60 8.52 17.01
CA VAL A 304 -0.44 7.54 16.68
C VAL A 304 -1.74 7.94 17.34
N TYR A 305 -2.79 8.09 16.53
CA TYR A 305 -4.13 8.43 16.99
C TYR A 305 -5.12 7.30 16.72
N ARG A 306 -6.19 7.29 17.51
CA ARG A 306 -7.37 6.46 17.31
C ARG A 306 -8.61 7.34 17.19
N GLN A 307 -9.44 7.06 16.20
CA GLN A 307 -10.70 7.77 15.97
C GLN A 307 -11.86 6.78 15.89
N SER A 308 -12.91 7.07 16.66
CA SER A 308 -14.19 6.34 16.53
C SER A 308 -14.93 6.81 15.29
N LEU A 309 -15.53 5.89 14.57
CA LEU A 309 -16.30 6.15 13.35
C LEU A 309 -17.72 6.66 13.63
N ARG A 310 -18.11 6.80 14.91
CA ARG A 310 -19.37 7.43 15.31
C ARG A 310 -19.30 8.94 15.14
N ALA A 311 -20.38 9.53 14.64
CA ALA A 311 -20.52 10.97 14.48
C ALA A 311 -20.14 11.74 15.75
N GLY A 312 -19.39 12.83 15.59
CA GLY A 312 -18.95 13.71 16.69
C GLY A 312 -17.85 13.16 17.59
N SER A 313 -17.31 11.96 17.31
CA SER A 313 -16.15 11.44 18.03
C SER A 313 -14.92 12.30 17.77
N ARG A 314 -14.05 12.44 18.77
CA ARG A 314 -12.77 13.15 18.64
C ARG A 314 -11.59 12.19 18.64
N PRO A 315 -10.51 12.50 17.89
CA PRO A 315 -9.32 11.67 17.91
C PRO A 315 -8.69 11.63 19.30
N VAL A 316 -8.22 10.45 19.69
CA VAL A 316 -7.51 10.22 20.95
C VAL A 316 -6.08 9.81 20.62
N ARG A 317 -5.10 10.58 21.11
CA ARG A 317 -3.69 10.21 21.02
C ARG A 317 -3.46 8.93 21.81
N ILE A 318 -2.79 7.96 21.19
CA ILE A 318 -2.46 6.67 21.78
C ILE A 318 -0.99 6.61 22.14
N ALA A 319 -0.11 6.95 21.21
CA ALA A 319 1.34 6.85 21.41
C ALA A 319 2.09 7.92 20.60
N GLU A 320 3.36 8.09 20.92
CA GLU A 320 4.35 8.68 20.01
C GLU A 320 4.95 7.54 19.18
N ALA A 321 5.14 7.74 17.87
CA ALA A 321 5.88 6.82 17.03
C ALA A 321 7.39 6.99 17.29
N PRO A 322 8.23 5.99 16.93
CA PRO A 322 9.68 6.15 17.02
C PRO A 322 10.19 7.33 16.18
N ASP A 323 11.12 8.11 16.74
CA ASP A 323 11.67 9.33 16.12
C ASP A 323 12.65 9.05 14.97
N SER A 324 13.09 7.80 14.78
CA SER A 324 14.07 7.44 13.75
C SER A 324 13.40 6.93 12.48
N GLY A 325 13.56 7.63 11.36
CA GLY A 325 13.18 7.11 10.04
C GLY A 325 11.70 7.26 9.68
N VAL A 326 11.21 6.44 8.75
CA VAL A 326 9.84 6.52 8.23
C VAL A 326 8.95 5.53 8.97
N THR A 327 7.80 5.99 9.46
CA THR A 327 6.83 5.16 10.19
C THR A 327 5.57 4.91 9.38
N TYR A 328 5.10 3.66 9.42
CA TYR A 328 3.86 3.23 8.80
C TYR A 328 2.97 2.49 9.80
N LEU A 329 1.65 2.68 9.69
CA LEU A 329 0.66 1.80 10.30
C LEU A 329 0.33 0.65 9.34
N LEU A 330 0.65 -0.59 9.73
CA LEU A 330 0.39 -1.79 8.92
C LEU A 330 -0.99 -2.39 9.18
N GLY A 331 -1.56 -2.15 10.36
CA GLY A 331 -2.85 -2.72 10.73
C GLY A 331 -3.22 -2.58 12.20
N TRP A 332 -4.44 -2.99 12.48
CA TRP A 332 -4.99 -3.08 13.82
C TRP A 332 -5.44 -4.51 14.06
N ASN A 333 -4.56 -5.27 14.72
CA ASN A 333 -4.84 -6.59 15.27
C ASN A 333 -5.18 -6.46 16.76
#